data_AF-A0AA97E041-F1
#
_entry.id   AF-A0AA97E041-F1
#
_cell.length_a   1.000
_cell.length_b   1.000
_cell.length_c   1.000
_cell.angle_alpha   90.00
_cell.angle_beta   90.00
_cell.angle_gamma   90.00
#
_symmetry.space_group_name_H-M   'P 1'
#
loop_
_entity.id
_entity.type
_entity.pdbx_description
1 polymer ?
#
loop_
_entity_poly.entity_id
_entity_poly.type
_entity_poly.pdbx_seq_one_letter_code
_entity_poly.pdbx_strand_id
1 'polypeptide(L)' 'MRLIKGEDNLTEYQFHTHTARHFFCKTCGIYPFHRKRVSPDFFGINVYCLEGFEIEGIPVRATVGAGMA' A
#
# COMPACT_ATOMS: atom_id res chain seq x y z
N MET A 1 -4.81 -10.23 -5.57
CA MET A 1 -4.18 -9.09 -6.27
C MET A 1 -3.33 -9.63 -7.40
N ARG A 2 -3.37 -9.03 -8.60
CA ARG A 2 -2.52 -9.42 -9.74
C ARG A 2 -1.86 -8.17 -10.31
N LEU A 3 -0.54 -8.21 -10.48
CA LEU A 3 0.19 -7.17 -11.20
C LEU A 3 0.02 -7.37 -12.71
N ILE A 4 -0.33 -6.29 -13.40
CA ILE A 4 -0.54 -6.31 -14.86
C ILE A 4 0.72 -5.80 -15.59
N LYS A 5 1.42 -4.82 -15.00
CA LYS A 5 2.62 -4.19 -15.56
C LYS A 5 3.47 -3.52 -14.47
N GLY A 6 4.72 -3.20 -14.82
CA GLY A 6 5.59 -2.33 -14.02
C GLY A 6 6.26 -2.99 -12.81
N GLU A 7 6.25 -4.33 -12.73
CA GLU A 7 6.88 -5.09 -11.65
C GLU A 7 8.37 -4.76 -11.49
N ASP A 8 9.11 -4.68 -12.59
CA ASP A 8 10.54 -4.32 -12.59
C ASP A 8 10.83 -2.91 -12.05
N ASN A 9 9.80 -2.07 -12.00
CA ASN A 9 9.89 -0.69 -11.53
C ASN A 9 9.42 -0.51 -10.08
N LEU A 10 8.95 -1.58 -9.45
CA LEU A 10 8.64 -1.59 -8.03
C LEU A 10 9.91 -1.87 -7.22
N THR A 11 10.03 -1.18 -6.10
CA THR A 11 10.99 -1.50 -5.05
C THR A 11 10.21 -1.95 -3.82
N GLU A 12 10.68 -3.04 -3.23
CA GLU A 12 10.14 -3.56 -2.00
C GLU A 12 10.88 -2.97 -0.80
N TYR A 13 10.10 -2.51 0.19
CA TYR A 13 10.58 -2.10 1.49
C TYR A 13 9.93 -2.94 2.60
N GLN A 14 10.76 -3.40 3.52
CA GLN A 14 10.36 -4.15 4.70
C GLN A 14 11.08 -3.58 5.92
N PHE A 15 10.43 -3.61 7.08
CA PHE A 15 11.01 -3.17 8.34
C PHE A 15 10.49 -4.03 9.51
N HIS A 16 11.11 -3.86 10.68
CA HIS A 16 10.73 -4.53 11.93
C HIS A 16 10.70 -6.07 11.80
N THR A 17 9.52 -6.71 11.73
CA THR A 17 9.40 -8.18 11.61
C THR A 17 9.55 -8.69 10.17
N HIS A 18 9.75 -7.80 9.19
CA HIS A 18 9.86 -8.15 7.77
C HIS A 18 8.64 -8.89 7.18
N THR A 19 7.50 -8.82 7.86
CA THR A 19 6.26 -9.53 7.44
C THR A 19 5.43 -8.69 6.47
N ALA A 20 5.31 -7.38 6.74
CA ALA A 20 4.66 -6.47 5.81
C ALA A 20 5.60 -6.17 4.64
N ARG A 21 5.04 -6.16 3.42
CA ARG A 21 5.78 -5.91 2.18
C ARG A 21 5.24 -4.63 1.56
N HIS A 22 5.99 -3.55 1.62
CA HIS A 22 5.60 -2.24 1.09
C HIS A 22 6.21 -2.05 -0.31
N PHE A 23 5.40 -1.66 -1.29
CA PHE A 23 5.87 -1.50 -2.67
C PHE A 23 5.76 -0.05 -3.12
N PHE A 24 6.85 0.50 -3.66
CA PHE A 24 6.90 1.86 -4.20
C PHE A 24 7.54 1.88 -5.59
N CYS A 25 7.14 2.82 -6.45
CA CYS A 25 7.73 2.99 -7.77
C CYS A 25 9.09 3.68 -7.63
N LYS A 26 10.16 3.07 -8.13
CA LYS A 26 11.51 3.66 -8.06
C LYS A 26 11.72 4.87 -8.99
N THR A 27 10.82 5.08 -9.96
CA THR A 27 10.89 6.24 -10.86
C THR A 27 10.13 7.45 -10.32
N CYS A 28 8.89 7.27 -9.85
CA CYS A 28 8.04 8.40 -9.41
C CYS A 28 7.83 8.48 -7.90
N GLY A 29 8.32 7.51 -7.12
CA GLY A 29 8.21 7.47 -5.66
C GLY A 29 6.82 7.10 -5.12
N ILE A 30 5.81 6.92 -5.96
CA ILE A 30 4.44 6.60 -5.53
C ILE A 30 4.41 5.22 -4.83
N TYR A 31 3.70 5.14 -3.72
CA TYR A 31 3.39 3.92 -2.96
C TYR A 31 1.98 3.42 -3.33
N PRO A 32 1.83 2.51 -4.32
CA PRO A 32 0.51 2.07 -4.78
C PRO A 32 -0.13 1.04 -3.85
N PHE A 33 0.65 0.14 -3.24
CA PHE A 33 0.09 -0.92 -2.41
C PHE A 33 1.11 -1.55 -1.44
N HIS A 34 0.59 -2.35 -0.49
CA HIS A 34 1.40 -3.22 0.36
C HIS A 34 0.65 -4.48 0.76
N ARG A 35 1.40 -5.53 1.13
CA ARG A 35 0.88 -6.70 1.83
C ARG A 35 0.85 -6.39 3.33
N LYS A 36 -0.30 -6.59 3.98
CA LYS A 36 -0.48 -6.27 5.40
C LYS A 36 0.25 -7.27 6.31
N ARG A 37 0.70 -6.82 7.49
CA ARG A 37 1.29 -7.67 8.53
C ARG A 37 0.29 -8.66 9.13
N VAL A 38 -0.82 -8.14 9.66
CA VAL A 38 -1.81 -8.90 10.45
C VAL A 38 -2.70 -9.78 9.57
N SER A 39 -2.99 -9.33 8.35
CA SER A 39 -3.88 -10.02 7.42
C SER A 39 -3.13 -10.23 6.09
N PRO A 40 -2.19 -11.19 6.02
CA PRO A 40 -1.27 -11.33 4.89
C PRO A 40 -1.96 -11.69 3.58
N ASP A 41 -3.18 -12.19 3.60
CA ASP A 41 -3.96 -12.45 2.37
C ASP A 41 -4.59 -11.16 1.78
N PHE A 42 -4.54 -10.07 2.54
CA PHE A 42 -5.10 -8.78 2.14
C PHE A 42 -4.01 -7.77 1.80
N PHE A 43 -4.35 -6.91 0.85
CA PHE A 43 -3.52 -5.80 0.40
C PHE A 43 -4.14 -4.48 0.86
N GLY A 44 -3.31 -3.53 1.25
CA GLY A 44 -3.71 -2.12 1.35
C GLY A 44 -3.38 -1.42 0.04
N ILE A 45 -4.35 -0.70 -0.53
CA ILE A 45 -4.22 0.03 -1.79
C ILE A 45 -4.27 1.53 -1.50
N ASN A 46 -3.43 2.29 -2.17
CA ASN A 46 -3.54 3.75 -2.19
C ASN A 46 -4.68 4.15 -3.12
N VAL A 47 -5.78 4.63 -2.55
CA VAL A 47 -6.99 5.00 -3.30
C VAL A 47 -6.77 6.11 -4.33
N TYR A 48 -5.79 6.98 -4.11
CA TYR A 48 -5.41 8.02 -5.07
C TYR A 48 -4.75 7.47 -6.34
N CYS A 49 -4.38 6.19 -6.36
CA CYS A 49 -3.86 5.50 -7.55
C CYS A 49 -4.96 4.79 -8.34
N LEU A 50 -6.22 4.83 -7.89
CA LEU A 50 -7.34 4.20 -8.57
C LEU A 50 -7.96 5.19 -9.58
N GLU A 51 -8.06 4.75 -10.83
CA GLU A 51 -8.70 5.51 -11.88
C GLU A 51 -10.21 5.65 -11.62
N GLY A 52 -10.75 6.87 -11.72
CA GLY A 52 -12.18 7.15 -11.53
C GLY A 52 -12.69 6.95 -10.11
N PHE A 53 -11.81 6.94 -9.10
CA PHE A 53 -12.22 6.77 -7.71
C PHE A 53 -12.60 8.11 -7.06
N GLU A 54 -13.89 8.27 -6.76
CA GLU A 54 -14.42 9.42 -6.04
C GLU A 54 -14.24 9.25 -4.53
N ILE A 55 -13.53 10.19 -3.90
CA ILE A 55 -13.17 10.12 -2.48
C ILE A 55 -14.26 10.73 -1.59
N GLU A 56 -15.15 11.53 -2.18
CA GLU A 56 -16.21 12.23 -1.46
C GLU A 56 -17.13 11.24 -0.72
N GLY A 57 -17.39 11.53 0.55
CA GLY A 57 -18.29 10.72 1.40
C GLY A 57 -17.71 9.40 1.90
N ILE A 58 -16.47 9.04 1.56
CA ILE A 58 -15.85 7.81 2.07
C ILE A 58 -15.46 7.99 3.55
N PRO A 59 -15.91 7.08 4.45
CA PRO A 59 -15.55 7.18 5.86
C PRO A 59 -14.05 6.96 6.06
N VAL A 60 -13.36 7.99 6.55
CA VAL A 60 -11.94 7.93 6.84
C VAL A 60 -11.74 7.62 8.32
N ARG A 61 -11.10 6.48 8.60
CA ARG A 61 -10.61 6.17 9.95
C ARG A 61 -9.16 6.62 10.08
N ALA A 62 -8.96 7.80 10.65
CA ALA A 62 -7.64 8.29 11.01
C ALA A 62 -6.93 7.28 11.93
N THR A 63 -5.65 7.08 11.67
CA THR A 63 -4.85 6.08 12.37
C THR A 63 -3.56 6.73 12.85
N VAL A 64 -3.28 6.63 14.15
CA VAL A 64 -2.07 7.18 14.77
C VAL A 64 -1.01 6.09 14.80
N GLY A 65 -0.05 6.16 13.88
CA GLY A 65 1.00 5.15 13.71
C GLY A 65 1.79 4.85 14.99
N ALA A 66 2.04 5.87 15.82
CA ALA A 66 2.78 5.73 17.07
C ALA A 66 2.08 4.82 18.11
N GLY A 67 0.75 4.67 18.05
CA GLY A 67 -0.02 3.81 18.95
C GLY A 67 -0.30 2.41 18.40
N MET A 68 0.23 2.07 17.22
CA MET A 68 -0.01 0.78 16.58
C MET A 68 1.03 -0.24 17.04
N ALA A 69 0.61 -1.21 17.85
CA ALA A 69 1.41 -2.36 18.26
C ALA A 69 1.44 -3.47 17.18
#